data_AF-A0A850KDW0-F1
#
_entry.id   AF-A0A850KDW0-F1
#
_cell.length_a   1.000
_cell.length_b   1.000
_cell.length_c   1.000
_cell.angle_alpha   90.00
_cell.angle_beta   90.00
_cell.angle_gamma   90.00
#
_symmetry.space_group_name_H-M   'P 1'
#
loop_
_entity.id
_entity.type
_entity.pdbx_description
1 polymer ?
#
loop_
_entity_poly.entity_id
_entity_poly.type
_entity_poly.pdbx_seq_one_letter_code
_entity_poly.pdbx_strand_id
1 'polypeptide(L)'
;MTEGLIEKKFSWMGLFFGPYYYVGYGARLQGYLMGVFAWFPLFALCIYPYCGFKATQHLPIGQQSFQWLSLIPLFLIQFGLVIATLSFVQGG
;
A
#
# COMPACT_ATOMS: atom_id res chain seq x y z
N MET A 1 -10.49 28.51 9.31
CA MET A 1 -10.46 27.04 9.37
C MET A 1 -11.14 26.50 8.14
N THR A 2 -10.38 26.30 7.07
CA THR A 2 -10.88 25.71 5.83
C THR A 2 -10.85 24.19 5.99
N GLU A 3 -11.89 23.65 6.60
CA GLU A 3 -12.27 22.24 6.47
C GLU A 3 -12.72 22.01 5.02
N GLY A 4 -11.73 21.99 4.12
CA GLY A 4 -11.92 21.62 2.73
C GLY A 4 -12.21 20.13 2.71
N LEU A 5 -13.50 19.81 2.64
CA LEU A 5 -14.06 18.55 2.16
C LEU A 5 -13.14 17.97 1.07
N ILE A 6 -12.29 17.01 1.42
CA ILE A 6 -11.71 16.12 0.43
C ILE A 6 -12.91 15.35 -0.09
N GLU A 7 -13.50 15.83 -1.21
CA GLU A 7 -14.50 15.08 -1.95
C GLU A 7 -13.99 13.64 -2.06
N LYS A 8 -14.85 12.65 -1.80
CA LYS A 8 -14.55 11.22 -1.92
C LYS A 8 -14.12 10.89 -3.35
N LYS A 9 -12.90 11.26 -3.71
CA LYS A 9 -12.31 11.11 -5.01
C LYS A 9 -11.41 9.91 -4.98
N PHE A 10 -11.51 9.13 -6.04
CA PHE A 10 -10.60 8.04 -6.32
C PHE A 10 -9.16 8.57 -6.36
N SER A 11 -8.25 7.94 -5.63
CA SER A 11 -6.82 8.22 -5.69
C SER A 11 -6.16 7.28 -6.67
N TRP A 12 -5.70 7.82 -7.81
CA TRP A 12 -4.85 7.08 -8.73
C TRP A 12 -3.55 6.63 -8.07
N MET A 13 -2.98 7.45 -7.20
CA MET A 13 -1.79 7.08 -6.44
C MET A 13 -2.09 5.94 -5.45
N GLY A 14 -3.25 5.97 -4.80
CA GLY A 14 -3.72 4.86 -3.97
C GLY A 14 -3.93 3.57 -4.75
N LEU A 15 -4.40 3.65 -5.99
CA LEU A 15 -4.57 2.48 -6.86
C LEU A 15 -3.21 1.87 -7.21
N PHE A 16 -2.28 2.66 -7.77
CA PHE A 16 -1.03 2.11 -8.32
C PHE A 16 0.02 1.79 -7.26
N PHE A 17 0.08 2.57 -6.18
CA PHE A 17 1.04 2.35 -5.10
C PHE A 17 0.46 1.55 -3.93
N GLY A 18 -0.86 1.42 -3.86
CA GLY A 18 -1.55 0.45 -3.00
C GLY A 18 -1.05 0.44 -1.55
N PRO A 19 -0.54 -0.71 -1.06
CA PRO A 19 -0.03 -0.84 0.31
C PRO A 19 1.12 0.13 0.66
N TYR A 20 2.02 0.41 -0.29
CA TYR A 20 3.11 1.36 -0.10
C TYR A 20 2.60 2.77 0.12
N TYR A 21 1.51 3.14 -0.54
CA TYR A 21 0.88 4.44 -0.36
C TYR A 21 0.40 4.64 1.09
N TYR A 22 -0.19 3.60 1.70
CA TYR A 22 -0.64 3.62 3.08
C TYR A 22 0.53 3.73 4.07
N VAL A 23 1.62 2.98 3.84
CA VAL A 23 2.82 3.03 4.70
C VAL A 23 3.52 4.39 4.63
N GLY A 24 3.61 4.98 3.44
CA GLY A 24 4.23 6.30 3.25
C GLY A 24 3.45 7.45 3.87
N TYR A 25 2.12 7.31 4.03
CA TYR A 25 1.27 8.22 4.80
C TYR A 25 1.03 7.76 6.25
N GLY A 26 1.91 6.93 6.81
CA GLY A 26 1.90 6.63 8.24
C GLY A 26 0.86 5.60 8.71
N ALA A 27 -0.03 5.12 7.83
CA ALA A 27 -0.96 4.02 8.12
C ALA A 27 -0.25 2.66 8.04
N ARG A 28 0.83 2.51 8.82
CA ARG A 28 1.83 1.44 8.72
C ARG A 28 1.22 0.05 8.90
N LEU A 29 0.47 -0.19 9.97
CA LEU A 29 -0.13 -1.51 10.24
C LEU A 29 -1.03 -1.97 9.10
N GLN A 30 -1.95 -1.11 8.66
CA GLN A 30 -2.85 -1.42 7.56
C GLN A 30 -2.08 -1.66 6.26
N GLY A 31 -1.09 -0.81 5.96
CA GLY A 31 -0.23 -0.94 4.79
C GLY A 31 0.59 -2.23 4.78
N TYR A 32 1.16 -2.66 5.91
CA TYR A 32 1.90 -3.92 6.01
C TYR A 32 1.00 -5.13 5.81
N LEU A 33 -0.18 -5.17 6.44
CA LEU A 33 -1.13 -6.28 6.26
C LEU A 33 -1.59 -6.37 4.80
N MET A 34 -2.00 -5.24 4.22
CA MET A 34 -2.38 -5.18 2.81
C MET A 34 -1.22 -5.58 1.89
N GLY A 35 0.02 -5.22 2.25
CA GLY A 35 1.23 -5.56 1.49
C GLY A 35 1.57 -7.04 1.50
N VAL A 36 1.36 -7.71 2.64
CA VAL A 36 1.54 -9.17 2.77
C VAL A 36 0.43 -9.92 2.03
N PHE A 37 -0.84 -9.51 2.16
CA PHE A 37 -1.93 -10.17 1.43
C PHE A 37 -1.83 -9.93 -0.07
N ALA A 38 -1.45 -8.73 -0.50
CA ALA A 38 -1.25 -8.41 -1.91
C ALA A 38 -0.05 -9.13 -2.55
N TRP A 39 0.76 -9.87 -1.77
CA TRP A 39 1.74 -10.80 -2.33
C TRP A 39 1.08 -11.83 -3.26
N PHE A 40 -0.12 -12.28 -2.89
CA PHE A 40 -0.91 -13.19 -3.70
C PHE A 40 -1.66 -12.39 -4.79
N PRO A 41 -1.48 -12.72 -6.08
CA PRO A 41 -2.06 -11.94 -7.19
C PRO A 41 -3.58 -11.74 -7.09
N LEU A 42 -4.31 -12.78 -6.66
CA LEU A 42 -5.77 -12.71 -6.50
C LEU A 42 -6.19 -11.67 -5.45
N PHE A 43 -5.47 -11.57 -4.35
CA PHE A 43 -5.74 -10.57 -3.32
C PHE A 43 -5.30 -9.17 -3.76
N ALA A 44 -4.20 -9.06 -4.52
CA ALA A 44 -3.75 -7.78 -5.07
C ALA A 44 -4.83 -7.12 -5.95
N LEU A 45 -5.55 -7.91 -6.76
CA LEU A 45 -6.64 -7.43 -7.61
C LEU A 45 -7.78 -6.77 -6.81
N CYS A 46 -7.99 -7.16 -5.55
CA CYS A 46 -8.99 -6.51 -4.70
C CYS A 46 -8.39 -5.38 -3.86
N ILE A 47 -7.18 -5.57 -3.35
CA ILE A 47 -6.50 -4.63 -2.43
C ILE A 47 -6.15 -3.32 -3.14
N TYR A 48 -5.64 -3.36 -4.37
CA TYR A 48 -5.21 -2.16 -5.08
C TYR A 48 -6.39 -1.23 -5.41
N PRO A 49 -7.52 -1.72 -5.98
CA PRO A 49 -8.73 -0.90 -6.12
C PRO A 49 -9.26 -0.37 -4.79
N TYR A 50 -9.28 -1.21 -3.74
CA TYR A 50 -9.66 -0.77 -2.40
C TYR A 50 -8.79 0.41 -1.93
N CYS A 51 -7.47 0.32 -2.08
CA CYS A 51 -6.55 1.41 -1.78
C CYS A 51 -6.87 2.66 -2.61
N GLY A 52 -7.19 2.53 -3.90
CA GLY A 52 -7.60 3.65 -4.75
C GLY A 52 -8.86 4.37 -4.25
N PHE A 53 -9.90 3.63 -3.87
CA PHE A 53 -11.15 4.23 -3.37
C PHE A 53 -11.05 4.77 -1.93
N LYS A 54 -10.22 4.16 -1.08
CA LYS A 54 -10.13 4.50 0.35
C LYS A 54 -8.97 5.40 0.74
N ALA A 55 -7.94 5.56 -0.09
CA ALA A 55 -6.76 6.35 0.25
C ALA A 55 -7.10 7.79 0.62
N THR A 56 -7.97 8.49 -0.12
CA THR A 56 -8.38 9.86 0.20
C THR A 56 -9.21 9.98 1.47
N GLN A 57 -9.81 8.88 1.95
CA GLN A 57 -10.64 8.87 3.16
C GLN A 57 -9.82 8.53 4.41
N HIS A 58 -8.80 7.68 4.28
CA HIS A 58 -8.07 7.13 5.41
C HIS A 58 -6.68 7.74 5.59
N LEU A 59 -6.12 8.36 4.54
CA LEU A 59 -4.78 8.92 4.56
C LEU A 59 -4.86 10.45 4.59
N PRO A 60 -4.01 11.11 5.40
CA PRO A 60 -3.95 12.57 5.47
C PRO A 60 -3.17 13.17 4.26
N ILE A 61 -3.66 12.87 3.05
CA ILE A 61 -3.09 13.31 1.77
C ILE A 61 -3.21 14.84 1.69
N GLY A 62 -2.10 15.51 1.43
CA GLY A 62 -2.03 16.97 1.40
C GLY A 62 -1.93 17.64 2.77
N GLN A 63 -2.10 16.89 3.87
CA GLN A 63 -1.89 17.39 5.24
C GLN A 63 -0.50 17.02 5.79
N GLN A 64 0.08 15.91 5.33
CA GLN A 64 1.47 15.53 5.66
C GLN A 64 2.27 15.18 4.40
N SER A 65 3.59 15.30 4.50
CA SER A 65 4.52 14.83 3.48
C SER A 65 4.63 13.30 3.49
N PHE A 66 4.91 12.74 2.33
CA PHE A 66 5.09 11.30 2.15
C PHE A 66 6.43 10.85 2.74
N GLN A 67 6.40 9.87 3.63
CA GLN A 67 7.59 9.32 4.29
C GLN A 67 8.21 8.20 3.46
N TRP A 68 9.13 8.54 2.56
CA TRP A 68 9.78 7.54 1.69
C TRP A 68 10.55 6.45 2.46
N LEU A 69 11.19 6.82 3.57
CA LEU A 69 11.96 5.89 4.39
C LEU A 69 11.08 4.82 5.07
N SER A 70 9.79 5.08 5.29
CA SER A 70 8.90 4.09 5.88
C SER A 70 8.57 2.94 4.91
N LEU A 71 8.88 3.07 3.62
CA LEU A 71 8.64 2.03 2.63
C LEU A 71 9.66 0.90 2.68
N ILE A 72 10.88 1.17 3.17
CA ILE A 72 12.00 0.22 3.17
C ILE A 72 11.62 -1.11 3.81
N PRO A 73 11.00 -1.16 5.01
CA PRO A 73 10.63 -2.44 5.62
C PRO A 73 9.60 -3.22 4.79
N LEU A 74 8.62 -2.53 4.19
CA LEU A 74 7.60 -3.21 3.36
C LEU A 74 8.25 -3.80 2.10
N PHE A 75 9.16 -3.06 1.47
CA PHE A 75 9.91 -3.54 0.32
C PHE A 75 10.74 -4.78 0.67
N LEU A 76 11.45 -4.77 1.81
CA LEU A 76 12.23 -5.92 2.26
C LEU A 76 11.36 -7.16 2.51
N ILE A 77 10.17 -6.98 3.10
CA ILE A 77 9.21 -8.08 3.32
C ILE A 77 8.77 -8.66 1.97
N GLN A 78 8.32 -7.83 1.02
CA GLN A 78 7.88 -8.32 -0.29
C GLN A 78 9.02 -8.95 -1.08
N PHE A 79 10.21 -8.35 -1.06
CA PHE A 79 11.39 -8.91 -1.71
C PHE A 79 11.77 -10.28 -1.14
N GLY A 80 11.71 -10.44 0.19
CA GLY A 80 11.90 -11.74 0.84
C GLY A 80 10.87 -12.78 0.40
N LEU A 81 9.60 -12.40 0.26
CA LEU A 81 8.54 -13.29 -0.23
C LEU A 81 8.76 -13.71 -1.69
N VAL A 82 9.25 -12.81 -2.54
CA VAL A 82 9.64 -13.13 -3.93
C VAL A 82 10.72 -14.20 -3.93
N ILE A 83 11.82 -13.97 -3.21
CA ILE A 83 12.95 -14.91 -3.17
C ILE A 83 12.47 -16.27 -2.65
N ALA A 84 11.73 -16.30 -1.55
CA ALA A 84 11.22 -17.53 -0.97
C ALA A 84 10.35 -18.32 -1.96
N THR A 85 9.47 -17.63 -2.69
CA THR A 85 8.59 -18.27 -3.68
C THR A 85 9.38 -18.80 -4.88
N LEU A 86 10.35 -18.04 -5.38
CA LEU A 86 11.20 -18.48 -6.50
C LEU A 86 12.09 -19.66 -6.12
N SER A 87 12.69 -19.63 -4.92
CA SER A 87 13.50 -20.74 -4.41
C SER A 87 12.68 -22.02 -4.24
N PHE A 88 11.43 -21.91 -3.79
CA PHE A 88 10.53 -23.05 -3.69
C PHE A 88 10.15 -23.63 -5.07
N VAL A 89 9.88 -22.77 -6.06
CA VAL A 89 9.51 -23.20 -7.41
C VAL A 89 10.68 -23.83 -8.17
N GLN A 90 11.92 -23.40 -7.95
CA GLN A 90 13.10 -23.91 -8.66
C GLN A 90 13.77 -25.10 -7.96
N GLY A 91 13.58 -25.25 -6.65
CA GLY A 91 14.16 -26.33 -5.85
C GLY A 91 13.24 -27.52 -5.59
N GLY A 92 11.98 -27.45 -6.06
CA GLY A 92 10.96 -28.49 -5.92
C GLY A 92 10.77 -29.33 -7.17
#